data_AF-A0A961EJZ3-F1
#
_entry.id   AF-A0A961EJZ3-F1
#
_cell.length_a   1.000
_cell.length_b   1.000
_cell.length_c   1.000
_cell.angle_alpha   90.00
_cell.angle_beta   90.00
_cell.angle_gamma   90.00
#
_symmetry.space_group_name_H-M   'P 1'
#
loop_
_entity.id
_entity.type
_entity.pdbx_description
1 polymer ?
#
loop_
_entity_poly.entity_id
_entity_poly.type
_entity_poly.pdbx_seq_one_letter_code
_entity_poly.pdbx_strand_id
1 'polypeptide(L)'
;RRLDLTVNQVGRATAKGVTSVKVWVSYDGKTWTAAPVTGSGAQRAVALTIPEPGSGRTGVNLKVSVADAAGSTYTEQITGAFGLAG
;
A
#
# COMPACT_ATOMS: atom_id res chain seq x y z
N ARG A 1 7.88 -1.24 -12.20
CA ARG A 1 7.34 -2.55 -11.73
C ARG A 1 5.90 -2.30 -11.25
N ARG A 2 4.98 -3.28 -11.27
CA ARG A 2 3.59 -3.08 -10.83
C ARG A 2 3.36 -3.79 -9.49
N LEU A 3 2.59 -3.18 -8.60
CA LEU A 3 2.12 -3.79 -7.36
C LEU A 3 0.58 -3.83 -7.39
N ASP A 4 0.01 -5.02 -7.27
CA ASP A 4 -1.44 -5.20 -7.13
C ASP A 4 -1.80 -5.34 -5.65
N LEU A 5 -2.84 -4.62 -5.22
CA LEU A 5 -3.29 -4.58 -3.83
C LEU A 5 -4.76 -5.00 -3.73
N THR A 6 -5.01 -6.06 -2.97
CA THR A 6 -6.38 -6.47 -2.63
C THR A 6 -6.65 -6.17 -1.17
N VAL A 7 -7.73 -5.43 -0.90
CA VAL A 7 -8.15 -5.09 0.46
C VAL A 7 -9.33 -5.96 0.86
N ASN A 8 -9.15 -6.81 1.86
CA ASN A 8 -10.21 -7.65 2.42
C ASN A 8 -10.60 -7.16 3.82
N GLN A 9 -11.85 -6.78 4.01
CA GLN A 9 -12.37 -6.48 5.34
C GLN A 9 -12.67 -7.78 6.08
N VAL A 10 -12.03 -7.99 7.23
CA VAL A 10 -12.24 -9.15 8.11
C VAL A 10 -12.81 -8.70 9.47
N GLY A 11 -13.52 -9.59 10.17
CA GLY A 11 -14.03 -9.31 11.53
C GLY A 11 -15.36 -8.55 11.60
N ARG A 12 -16.06 -8.37 10.48
CA ARG A 12 -17.44 -7.82 10.44
C ARG A 12 -18.42 -8.88 9.97
N ALA A 13 -19.62 -8.91 10.57
CA ALA A 13 -20.72 -9.75 10.10
C ALA A 13 -21.19 -9.39 8.67
N THR A 14 -20.97 -8.13 8.26
CA THR A 14 -21.24 -7.66 6.89
C THR A 14 -20.16 -6.68 6.48
N ALA A 15 -19.53 -6.92 5.33
CA ALA A 15 -18.55 -6.00 4.75
C ALA A 15 -19.20 -4.64 4.44
N LYS A 16 -18.46 -3.56 4.69
CA LYS A 16 -18.83 -2.20 4.31
C LYS A 16 -17.93 -1.79 3.14
N GLY A 17 -18.51 -1.16 2.12
CA GLY A 17 -17.76 -0.81 0.92
C GLY A 17 -16.52 0.01 1.25
N VAL A 18 -15.37 -0.37 0.68
CA VAL A 18 -14.14 0.42 0.78
C VAL A 18 -14.29 1.69 -0.04
N THR A 19 -14.16 2.85 0.60
CA THR A 19 -14.37 4.17 0.00
C THR A 19 -13.06 4.87 -0.35
N SER A 20 -11.98 4.58 0.37
CA SER A 20 -10.66 5.15 0.11
C SER A 20 -9.55 4.15 0.38
N VAL A 21 -8.55 4.15 -0.49
CA VAL A 21 -7.27 3.47 -0.25
C VAL A 21 -6.16 4.43 -0.67
N LYS A 22 -5.25 4.71 0.26
CA LYS A 22 -4.06 5.54 0.03
C LYS A 22 -2.84 4.67 0.31
N VAL A 23 -1.83 4.77 -0.57
CA VAL A 23 -0.60 4.00 -0.44
C VAL A 23 0.58 4.95 -0.47
N TRP A 24 1.57 4.69 0.38
CA TRP A 24 2.87 5.34 0.34
C TRP A 24 3.97 4.30 0.27
N VAL A 25 5.08 4.67 -0.36
CA VAL A 25 6.28 3.86 -0.51
C VAL A 25 7.46 4.52 0.18
N SER A 26 8.33 3.74 0.80
CA SER A 26 9.61 4.20 1.34
C SER A 26 10.72 3.22 0.98
N TYR A 27 11.84 3.75 0.50
CA TYR A 27 13.02 2.98 0.08
C TYR A 27 14.17 3.05 1.09
N ASP A 28 14.03 3.87 2.13
CA ASP A 28 15.01 4.11 3.20
C ASP A 28 14.42 3.91 4.61
N GLY A 29 13.13 3.58 4.70
CA GLY A 29 12.37 3.43 5.95
C GLY A 29 12.01 4.75 6.63
N LYS A 30 12.38 5.90 6.07
CA LYS A 30 12.25 7.22 6.70
C LYS A 30 11.36 8.15 5.87
N THR A 31 11.64 8.27 4.58
CA THR A 31 10.89 9.14 3.68
C THR A 31 9.79 8.38 2.97
N TRP A 32 8.58 8.90 3.02
CA TRP A 32 7.38 8.28 2.46
C TRP A 32 6.83 9.11 1.30
N THR A 33 6.74 8.52 0.12
CA THR A 33 6.17 9.16 -1.07
C THR A 33 4.81 8.57 -1.38
N ALA A 34 3.81 9.41 -1.66
CA ALA A 34 2.49 8.94 -2.07
C ALA A 34 2.58 8.19 -3.40
N ALA A 35 1.96 7.02 -3.46
CA ALA A 35 1.87 6.21 -4.66
C ALA A 35 0.51 6.40 -5.33
N PRO A 36 0.44 6.55 -6.66
CA PRO A 36 -0.82 6.66 -7.36
C PRO A 36 -1.59 5.34 -7.24
N VAL A 37 -2.81 5.43 -6.72
CA VAL A 37 -3.72 4.29 -6.57
C VAL A 37 -4.82 4.39 -7.61
N THR A 38 -5.11 3.29 -8.29
CA THR A 38 -6.18 3.18 -9.30
C THR A 38 -7.15 2.04 -8.93
N GLY A 39 -8.34 2.04 -9.52
CA GLY A 39 -9.40 1.06 -9.26
C GLY A 39 -10.51 1.53 -8.30
N SER A 40 -11.57 0.74 -8.11
CA SER A 40 -12.76 1.05 -7.29
C SER A 40 -13.11 -0.10 -6.30
N GLY A 41 -13.80 0.23 -5.20
CA GLY A 41 -14.11 -0.72 -4.12
C GLY A 41 -12.90 -1.39 -3.44
N ALA A 42 -12.92 -2.72 -3.34
CA ALA A 42 -11.90 -3.53 -2.66
C ALA A 42 -10.66 -3.84 -3.53
N GLN A 43 -10.78 -3.64 -4.85
CA GLN A 43 -9.73 -3.93 -5.81
C GLN A 43 -8.97 -2.66 -6.13
N ARG A 44 -7.65 -2.67 -5.91
CA ARG A 44 -6.78 -1.51 -6.08
C ARG A 44 -5.50 -1.93 -6.81
N ALA A 45 -4.98 -1.04 -7.63
CA ALA A 45 -3.68 -1.23 -8.25
C ALA A 45 -2.79 -0.01 -7.98
N VAL A 46 -1.51 -0.28 -7.72
CA VAL A 46 -0.50 0.74 -7.49
C VAL A 46 0.61 0.59 -8.52
N ALA A 47 0.78 1.62 -9.34
CA ALA A 47 1.87 1.66 -10.32
C ALA A 47 3.07 2.39 -9.71
N LEU A 48 4.21 1.72 -9.61
CA LEU A 48 5.43 2.29 -9.02
C LEU A 48 6.62 2.17 -9.97
N THR A 49 7.30 3.29 -10.17
CA THR A 49 8.68 3.27 -10.66
C THR A 49 9.57 2.99 -9.45
N ILE A 50 10.04 1.74 -9.39
CA ILE A 50 10.91 1.26 -8.33
C ILE A 50 12.35 1.52 -8.78
N PRO A 51 13.14 2.29 -8.03
CA PRO A 51 14.53 2.53 -8.37
C PRO A 51 15.36 1.27 -8.17
N GLU A 52 16.46 1.16 -8.94
CA GLU A 52 17.42 0.06 -8.81
C GLU A 52 18.00 0.00 -7.37
N PRO A 53 18.36 -1.20 -6.89
CA PRO A 53 19.01 -1.36 -5.60
C PRO A 53 20.31 -0.56 -5.55
N GLY A 54 20.66 -0.10 -4.34
CA GLY A 54 21.83 0.74 -4.11
C GLY A 54 22.22 0.76 -2.63
N SER A 55 23.27 1.49 -2.28
CA SER A 55 23.71 1.59 -0.88
C SER A 55 22.57 2.13 0.00
N GLY A 56 22.19 1.35 1.02
CA GLY A 56 21.07 1.67 1.90
C GLY A 56 19.66 1.46 1.30
N ARG A 57 19.57 1.00 0.04
CA ARG A 57 18.31 0.67 -0.64
C ARG A 57 18.29 -0.81 -1.01
N THR A 58 17.85 -1.62 -0.06
CA THR A 58 17.78 -3.09 -0.19
C THR A 58 16.35 -3.63 -0.29
N GLY A 59 15.35 -2.79 -0.07
CA GLY A 59 13.95 -3.20 -0.07
C GLY A 59 12.98 -2.04 -0.15
N VAL A 60 11.71 -2.39 -0.19
CA VAL A 60 10.58 -1.45 -0.28
C VAL A 60 9.70 -1.62 0.94
N ASN A 61 9.39 -0.51 1.60
CA ASN A 61 8.41 -0.44 2.67
C ASN A 61 7.11 0.15 2.11
N LEU A 62 5.98 -0.35 2.59
CA LEU A 62 4.67 0.13 2.21
C LEU A 62 3.93 0.69 3.42
N LYS A 63 3.13 1.72 3.19
CA LYS A 63 2.14 2.20 4.14
C LYS A 63 0.82 2.26 3.42
N VAL A 64 -0.21 1.67 4.00
CA VAL A 64 -1.54 1.59 3.39
C VAL A 64 -2.54 2.14 4.37
N SER A 65 -3.35 3.10 3.95
CA SER A 65 -4.47 3.62 4.72
C SER A 65 -5.77 3.33 3.98
N VAL A 66 -6.73 2.74 4.69
CA VAL A 66 -8.03 2.32 4.15
C VAL A 66 -9.14 3.03 4.93
N ALA A 67 -10.16 3.49 4.23
CA ALA A 67 -11.42 3.94 4.81
C ALA A 67 -12.60 3.17 4.21
N ASP A 68 -13.64 2.96 5.01
CA ASP A 68 -14.88 2.32 4.58
C ASP A 68 -16.11 3.23 4.67
N ALA A 69 -17.23 2.75 4.14
CA ALA A 69 -18.50 3.48 4.11
C ALA A 69 -19.16 3.63 5.49
N ALA A 70 -18.65 2.96 6.53
CA ALA A 70 -19.06 3.15 7.91
C ALA A 70 -18.20 4.17 8.66
N GLY A 71 -17.27 4.85 7.96
CA GLY A 71 -16.37 5.84 8.53
C GLY A 71 -15.19 5.25 9.30
N SER A 72 -14.99 3.93 9.23
CA SER A 72 -13.84 3.29 9.88
C SER A 72 -12.58 3.50 9.07
N THR A 73 -11.46 3.75 9.77
CA THR A 73 -10.15 3.90 9.15
C THR A 73 -9.15 2.92 9.74
N TYR A 74 -8.24 2.44 8.91
CA TYR A 74 -7.12 1.59 9.32
C TYR A 74 -5.87 2.01 8.56
N THR A 75 -4.74 2.10 9.25
CA THR A 75 -3.45 2.39 8.63
C THR A 75 -2.43 1.35 9.06
N GLU A 76 -1.81 0.71 8.09
CA GLU A 76 -0.80 -0.30 8.28
C GLU A 76 0.52 0.15 7.65
N GLN A 77 1.62 -0.16 8.33
CA GLN A 77 2.98 0.00 7.81
C GLN A 77 3.63 -1.38 7.71
N ILE A 78 4.04 -1.75 6.51
CA ILE A 78 4.70 -3.01 6.20
C ILE A 78 6.17 -2.70 5.91
N THR A 79 7.05 -3.02 6.86
CA THR A 79 8.49 -2.88 6.67
C THR A 79 9.05 -4.08 5.91
N GLY A 80 9.89 -3.83 4.91
CA GLY A 80 10.45 -4.90 4.07
C GLY A 80 9.39 -5.66 3.25
N ALA A 81 8.39 -4.96 2.73
CA ALA A 81 7.30 -5.55 1.93
C ALA A 81 7.79 -6.40 0.76
N PHE A 82 8.92 -6.01 0.14
CA PHE A 82 9.69 -6.89 -0.74
C PHE A 82 11.13 -6.38 -0.89
N GLY A 83 12.05 -7.31 -1.17
CA GLY A 83 13.46 -7.01 -1.44
C GLY A 83 13.67 -6.45 -2.85
N LEU A 84 14.71 -5.64 -3.01
CA LEU A 84 15.22 -5.21 -4.31
C LEU A 84 16.44 -6.08 -4.63
N ALA A 85 16.23 -7.15 -5.40
CA ALA A 85 17.31 -7.89 -6.02
C ALA A 85 17.79 -7.14 -7.27
N GLY A 86 19.10 -6.94 -7.36
CA GLY A 86 19.78 -6.41 -8.56
C GLY A 86 20.01 -7.49 -9.60
#